data_AF-A0A511JLZ6-F1
#
_entry.id   AF-A0A511JLZ6-F1
#
_cell.length_a   1.000
_cell.length_b   1.000
_cell.length_c   1.000
_cell.angle_alpha   90.00
_cell.angle_beta   90.00
_cell.angle_gamma   90.00
#
_symmetry.space_group_name_H-M   'P 1'
#
loop_
_entity.id
_entity.type
_entity.pdbx_description
1 polymer ?
#
loop_
_entity_poly.entity_id
_entity_poly.type
_entity_poly.pdbx_seq_one_letter_code
_entity_poly.pdbx_strand_id
1 'polypeptide(L)'
;MTIGATITVVAGCANAATDRAKDEARSNAANVGRLIASNAVEYAAFDPRAVINFVEAELEEDVGWWEQSSADEATAVWRFRVGGSADYTGALGEAQSVLAQVCGEATLTFATSEVTLTDIDCPEEFSWADVDEDLGPWRSGSDPHVPQRTP
;
A
#
# COMPACT_ATOMS: atom_id res chain seq x y z
N MET A 1 -14.43 -21.62 17.23
CA MET A 1 -12.97 -21.62 17.06
C MET A 1 -12.56 -20.16 16.99
N THR A 2 -11.82 -19.64 17.96
CA THR A 2 -11.42 -18.22 17.97
C THR A 2 -10.18 -18.09 17.11
N ILE A 3 -10.27 -17.34 16.02
CA ILE A 3 -9.15 -17.07 15.12
C ILE A 3 -8.28 -16.00 15.80
N GLY A 4 -7.01 -16.32 16.04
CA GLY A 4 -6.02 -15.36 16.52
C GLY A 4 -5.32 -14.74 15.32
N ALA A 5 -5.55 -13.46 15.05
CA ALA A 5 -4.75 -12.69 14.11
C ALA A 5 -3.72 -11.88 14.90
N THR A 6 -2.44 -12.22 14.79
CA THR A 6 -1.35 -11.42 15.35
C THR A 6 -0.92 -10.42 14.29
N ILE A 7 -1.54 -9.23 14.34
CA ILE A 7 -1.22 -8.12 13.43
C ILE A 7 -0.01 -7.39 14.01
N THR A 8 1.18 -7.66 13.50
CA THR A 8 2.35 -6.80 13.73
C THR A 8 2.27 -5.65 12.73
N VAL A 9 2.22 -4.41 13.23
CA VAL A 9 2.15 -3.23 12.36
C VAL A 9 3.45 -3.10 11.57
N VAL A 10 3.31 -3.05 10.25
CA VAL A 10 4.41 -2.85 9.29
C VAL A 10 4.98 -1.45 9.49
N ALA A 11 6.26 -1.32 9.84
CA ALA A 11 6.88 -0.04 10.13
C ALA A 11 7.25 0.75 8.85
N GLY A 12 7.57 0.03 7.78
CA GLY A 12 7.75 0.47 6.39
C GLY A 12 8.89 1.46 6.15
N CYS A 13 9.67 1.20 5.10
CA CYS A 13 10.62 2.11 4.46
C CYS A 13 9.91 3.33 3.83
N ALA A 14 9.33 4.19 4.65
CA ALA A 14 8.64 5.36 4.17
C ALA A 14 9.65 6.46 3.84
N ASN A 15 10.07 6.54 2.58
CA ASN A 15 10.95 7.58 2.04
C ASN A 15 10.24 8.94 1.87
N ALA A 16 9.34 9.30 2.79
CA ALA A 16 8.58 10.54 2.73
C ALA A 16 9.20 11.63 3.59
N ALA A 17 9.12 12.87 3.10
CA ALA A 17 9.56 14.06 3.82
C ALA A 17 8.66 14.42 5.03
N THR A 18 7.42 13.88 5.10
CA THR A 18 6.43 14.23 6.13
C THR A 18 5.94 12.99 6.88
N ASP A 19 5.79 13.10 8.20
CA ASP A 19 5.30 12.00 9.05
C ASP A 19 3.85 11.63 8.74
N ARG A 20 3.04 12.60 8.27
CA ARG A 20 1.63 12.38 7.93
C ARG A 20 1.45 11.36 6.79
N ALA A 21 2.22 11.48 5.71
CA ALA A 21 2.14 10.54 4.60
C ALA A 21 2.56 9.13 5.06
N LYS A 22 3.55 9.03 5.96
CA LYS A 22 4.00 7.75 6.55
C LYS A 22 2.90 7.11 7.39
N ASP A 23 2.23 7.91 8.23
CA ASP A 23 1.15 7.44 9.09
C ASP A 23 -0.05 6.97 8.26
N GLU A 24 -0.38 7.67 7.17
CA GLU A 24 -1.42 7.23 6.22
C GLU A 24 -1.03 5.90 5.55
N ALA A 25 0.20 5.78 5.02
CA ALA A 25 0.66 4.53 4.40
C ALA A 25 0.65 3.35 5.39
N ARG A 26 1.01 3.59 6.66
CA ARG A 26 0.94 2.57 7.73
C ARG A 26 -0.50 2.20 8.08
N SER A 27 -1.40 3.18 8.13
CA SER A 27 -2.83 2.94 8.35
C SER A 27 -3.41 2.07 7.23
N ASN A 28 -3.08 2.39 5.98
CA ASN A 28 -3.50 1.64 4.80
C ASN A 28 -2.94 0.21 4.84
N ALA A 29 -1.67 0.03 5.23
CA ALA A 29 -1.06 -1.29 5.39
C ALA A 29 -1.76 -2.12 6.47
N ALA A 30 -2.13 -1.50 7.59
CA ALA A 30 -2.86 -2.16 8.66
C ALA A 30 -4.28 -2.55 8.22
N ASN A 31 -4.93 -1.74 7.38
CA ASN A 31 -6.23 -2.07 6.79
C ASN A 31 -6.14 -3.24 5.82
N VAL A 32 -5.17 -3.24 4.89
CA VAL A 32 -4.87 -4.39 4.01
C VAL A 32 -4.65 -5.65 4.84
N GLY A 33 -3.79 -5.59 5.86
CA GLY A 33 -3.50 -6.73 6.71
C GLY A 33 -4.72 -7.27 7.46
N ARG A 34 -5.64 -6.39 7.90
CA ARG A 34 -6.90 -6.78 8.54
C ARG A 34 -7.85 -7.47 7.56
N LEU A 35 -7.96 -6.96 6.33
CA LEU A 35 -8.81 -7.55 5.28
C LEU A 35 -8.27 -8.91 4.82
N ILE A 36 -6.94 -9.05 4.72
CA ILE A 36 -6.31 -10.35 4.48
C ILE A 36 -6.66 -11.29 5.65
N ALA A 37 -6.45 -10.88 6.90
CA ALA A 37 -6.72 -11.74 8.05
C ALA A 37 -8.18 -12.18 8.18
N SER A 38 -9.15 -11.35 7.79
CA SER A 38 -10.57 -11.69 7.86
C SER A 38 -11.00 -12.73 6.82
N ASN A 39 -10.33 -12.77 5.66
CA ASN A 39 -10.73 -13.62 4.52
C ASN A 39 -9.75 -14.76 4.23
N ALA A 40 -8.50 -14.68 4.68
CA ALA A 40 -7.47 -15.66 4.37
C ALA A 40 -7.84 -17.06 4.89
N VAL A 41 -8.43 -17.18 6.08
CA VAL A 41 -8.82 -18.48 6.63
C VAL A 41 -9.95 -19.13 5.83
N GLU A 42 -10.85 -18.33 5.25
CA GLU A 42 -11.99 -18.83 4.47
C GLU A 42 -11.58 -19.23 3.04
N TYR A 43 -10.75 -18.40 2.40
CA TYR A 43 -10.49 -18.52 0.97
C TYR A 43 -9.10 -19.06 0.61
N ALA A 44 -8.06 -18.82 1.42
CA ALA A 44 -6.68 -19.04 0.98
C ALA A 44 -6.29 -20.51 0.81
N ALA A 45 -6.97 -21.44 1.48
CA ALA A 45 -6.74 -22.87 1.30
C ALA A 45 -7.17 -23.37 -0.10
N PHE A 46 -8.03 -22.61 -0.79
CA PHE A 46 -8.60 -22.99 -2.08
C PHE A 46 -8.16 -22.06 -3.21
N ASP A 47 -8.13 -20.75 -2.94
CA ASP A 47 -7.73 -19.73 -3.90
C ASP A 47 -7.16 -18.49 -3.18
N PRO A 48 -5.84 -18.43 -3.01
CA PRO A 48 -5.15 -17.25 -2.47
C PRO A 48 -5.47 -15.95 -3.23
N ARG A 49 -5.88 -16.03 -4.50
CA ARG A 49 -6.22 -14.87 -5.31
C ARG A 49 -7.61 -14.32 -5.01
N ALA A 50 -8.51 -15.13 -4.46
CA ALA A 50 -9.80 -14.63 -3.97
C ALA A 50 -9.62 -13.63 -2.81
N VAL A 51 -8.58 -13.80 -1.98
CA VAL A 51 -8.21 -12.84 -0.93
C VAL A 51 -7.77 -11.52 -1.54
N ILE A 52 -6.95 -11.54 -2.60
CA ILE A 52 -6.53 -10.33 -3.32
C ILE A 52 -7.75 -9.58 -3.86
N ASN A 53 -8.62 -10.29 -4.60
CA ASN A 53 -9.82 -9.70 -5.18
C ASN A 53 -10.75 -9.10 -4.11
N PHE A 54 -10.85 -9.74 -2.94
CA PHE A 54 -11.63 -9.21 -1.82
C PHE A 54 -11.01 -7.91 -1.28
N VAL A 55 -9.69 -7.89 -1.05
CA VAL A 55 -8.99 -6.71 -0.54
C VAL A 55 -9.11 -5.53 -1.52
N GLU A 56 -8.92 -5.79 -2.83
CA GLU A 56 -9.07 -4.78 -3.88
C GLU A 56 -10.51 -4.27 -4.04
N ALA A 57 -11.51 -5.09 -3.74
CA ALA A 57 -12.92 -4.67 -3.78
C ALA A 57 -13.32 -3.81 -2.58
N GLU A 58 -12.70 -4.03 -1.42
CA GLU A 58 -13.02 -3.33 -0.17
C GLU A 58 -12.22 -2.04 0.03
N LEU A 59 -11.08 -1.88 -0.65
CA LEU A 59 -10.24 -0.69 -0.55
C LEU A 59 -10.48 0.26 -1.73
N GLU A 60 -10.69 1.54 -1.41
CA GLU A 60 -10.66 2.63 -2.39
C GLU A 60 -9.23 3.06 -2.74
N GLU A 61 -8.23 2.46 -2.08
CA GLU A 61 -6.81 2.81 -2.15
C GLU A 61 -6.06 1.93 -3.17
N ASP A 62 -5.04 2.49 -3.85
CA ASP A 62 -4.19 1.75 -4.77
C ASP A 62 -3.24 0.80 -4.00
N VAL A 63 -3.64 -0.48 -3.91
CA VAL A 63 -2.79 -1.57 -3.43
C VAL A 63 -2.07 -2.21 -4.61
N GLY A 64 -0.74 -2.26 -4.56
CA GLY A 64 0.07 -3.02 -5.51
C GLY A 64 0.39 -4.41 -4.96
N TRP A 65 0.33 -5.45 -5.78
CA TRP A 65 0.71 -6.82 -5.39
C TRP A 65 1.85 -7.31 -6.28
N TRP A 66 2.84 -7.97 -5.71
CA TRP A 66 3.91 -8.61 -6.51
C TRP A 66 4.10 -10.06 -6.11
N GLU A 67 4.50 -10.85 -7.11
CA GLU A 67 4.56 -12.31 -7.09
C GLU A 67 3.24 -12.91 -6.57
N GLN A 68 2.42 -13.40 -7.50
CA GLN A 68 1.13 -14.02 -7.20
C GLN A 68 1.23 -14.87 -5.94
N SER A 69 0.51 -14.44 -4.91
CA SER A 69 0.40 -15.04 -3.59
C SER A 69 0.76 -16.53 -3.61
N SER A 70 1.92 -16.88 -3.07
CA SER A 70 2.36 -18.27 -3.07
C SER A 70 1.63 -19.01 -1.96
N ALA A 71 0.86 -20.03 -2.31
CA ALA A 71 0.40 -21.02 -1.34
C ALA A 71 1.10 -22.35 -1.58
N ASP A 72 1.55 -22.95 -0.50
CA ASP A 72 2.00 -24.34 -0.46
C ASP A 72 1.08 -25.15 0.47
N GLU A 73 1.49 -26.36 0.83
CA GLU A 73 0.68 -27.23 1.71
C GLU A 73 0.55 -26.69 3.16
N ALA A 74 1.41 -25.75 3.56
CA ALA A 74 1.52 -25.29 4.95
C ALA A 74 1.14 -23.81 5.14
N THR A 75 1.35 -22.98 4.13
CA THR A 75 1.23 -21.53 4.22
C THR A 75 0.66 -20.90 2.96
N ALA A 76 0.07 -19.71 3.12
CA ALA A 76 -0.22 -18.80 2.03
C ALA A 76 0.41 -17.43 2.32
N VAL A 77 1.04 -16.84 1.32
CA VAL A 77 1.79 -15.58 1.45
C VAL A 77 1.22 -14.56 0.48
N TRP A 78 1.03 -13.32 0.93
CA TRP A 78 0.67 -12.19 0.09
C TRP A 78 1.63 -11.04 0.33
N ARG A 79 2.28 -10.55 -0.73
CA ARG A 79 3.16 -9.39 -0.69
C ARG A 79 2.48 -8.20 -1.33
N PHE A 80 2.44 -7.08 -0.63
CA PHE A 80 1.66 -5.92 -1.03
C PHE A 80 2.40 -4.61 -0.76
N ARG A 81 2.07 -3.61 -1.58
CA ARG A 81 2.50 -2.22 -1.48
C ARG A 81 1.27 -1.39 -1.25
N VAL A 82 1.33 -0.47 -0.31
CA VAL A 82 0.31 0.56 -0.12
C VAL A 82 0.97 1.94 -0.17
N GLY A 83 0.28 2.88 -0.80
CA GLY A 83 0.64 4.29 -0.75
C GLY A 83 -0.03 5.00 0.41
N GLY A 84 0.57 6.08 0.88
CA GLY A 84 -0.06 7.10 1.70
C GLY A 84 0.28 8.47 1.15
N SER A 85 -0.65 9.41 1.26
CA SER A 85 -0.47 10.76 0.74
C SER A 85 -0.63 11.80 1.84
N ALA A 86 -0.01 12.95 1.67
CA ALA A 86 -0.30 14.09 2.52
C ALA A 86 -0.20 15.38 1.72
N ASP A 87 -1.31 16.10 1.64
CA ASP A 87 -1.32 17.45 1.09
C ASP A 87 -0.68 18.43 2.07
N TYR A 88 0.15 19.31 1.54
CA TYR A 88 0.74 20.43 2.25
C TYR A 88 0.74 21.67 1.38
N THR A 89 0.72 22.84 2.03
CA THR A 89 0.90 24.11 1.35
C THR A 89 2.39 24.44 1.30
N GLY A 90 2.94 24.52 0.10
CA GLY A 90 4.33 24.91 -0.13
C GLY A 90 4.60 26.36 0.31
N ALA A 91 5.88 26.73 0.38
CA ALA A 91 6.30 28.06 0.83
C ALA A 91 5.73 29.21 -0.02
N LEU A 92 5.32 28.92 -1.26
CA LEU A 92 4.73 29.88 -2.19
C LEU A 92 3.18 29.77 -2.28
N GLY A 93 2.56 28.92 -1.46
CA GLY A 93 1.10 28.81 -1.37
C GLY A 93 0.47 27.75 -2.26
N GLU A 94 1.23 27.07 -3.12
CA GLU A 94 0.75 25.93 -3.90
C GLU A 94 0.42 24.71 -3.02
N ALA A 95 -0.63 23.99 -3.39
CA ALA A 95 -0.87 22.66 -2.87
C ALA A 95 0.17 21.69 -3.47
N GLN A 96 0.88 20.98 -2.62
CA GLN A 96 1.81 19.93 -2.97
C GLN A 96 1.41 18.67 -2.21
N SER A 97 1.60 17.50 -2.80
CA SER A 97 1.31 16.23 -2.15
C SER A 97 2.61 15.46 -1.95
N VAL A 98 2.91 15.06 -0.72
CA VAL A 98 4.00 14.12 -0.42
C VAL A 98 3.42 12.72 -0.44
N LEU A 99 4.15 11.80 -1.08
CA LEU A 99 3.81 10.39 -1.09
C LEU A 99 4.74 9.62 -0.16
N ALA A 100 4.18 8.64 0.53
CA ALA A 100 4.89 7.61 1.24
C ALA A 100 4.43 6.25 0.71
N GLN A 101 5.25 5.23 0.92
CA GLN A 101 4.83 3.87 0.69
C GLN A 101 5.33 2.94 1.77
N VAL A 102 4.62 1.83 1.90
CA VAL A 102 4.96 0.73 2.80
C VAL A 102 4.77 -0.57 2.03
N CYS A 103 5.70 -1.49 2.23
CA CYS A 103 5.67 -2.83 1.67
C CYS A 103 5.53 -3.84 2.80
N GLY A 104 4.59 -4.77 2.64
CA GLY A 104 4.26 -5.76 3.68
C GLY A 104 4.11 -7.15 3.10
N GLU A 105 4.39 -8.14 3.94
CA GLU A 105 4.09 -9.54 3.69
C GLU A 105 3.08 -10.04 4.71
N ALA A 106 1.93 -10.52 4.26
CA ALA A 106 1.00 -11.28 5.06
C ALA A 106 1.24 -12.76 4.84
N THR A 107 1.45 -13.52 5.92
CA THR A 107 1.60 -14.98 5.88
C THR A 107 0.53 -15.63 6.74
N LEU A 108 -0.33 -16.45 6.12
CA LEU A 108 -1.24 -17.36 6.80
C LEU A 108 -0.53 -18.70 7.03
N THR A 109 -0.54 -19.19 8.27
CA THR A 109 -0.16 -20.57 8.60
C THR A 109 -1.41 -21.42 8.74
N PHE A 110 -1.63 -22.41 7.85
CA PHE A 110 -2.87 -23.21 7.84
C PHE A 110 -3.07 -24.01 9.13
N ALA A 111 -1.98 -24.53 9.71
CA ALA A 111 -2.02 -25.36 10.92
C ALA A 111 -2.57 -24.59 12.15
N THR A 112 -2.30 -23.30 12.25
CA THR A 112 -2.73 -22.44 13.38
C THR A 112 -3.87 -21.50 12.99
N SER A 113 -4.15 -21.35 11.69
CA SER A 113 -5.04 -20.31 11.14
C SER A 113 -4.63 -18.90 11.57
N GLU A 114 -3.35 -18.68 11.80
CA GLU A 114 -2.79 -17.41 12.21
C GLU A 114 -2.25 -16.66 10.99
N VAL A 115 -2.61 -15.38 10.88
CA VAL A 115 -2.02 -14.46 9.90
C VAL A 115 -1.01 -13.58 10.59
N THR A 116 0.23 -13.61 10.11
CA THR A 116 1.33 -12.75 10.52
C THR A 116 1.58 -11.70 9.45
N LEU A 117 1.77 -10.44 9.86
CA LEU A 117 2.19 -9.36 8.96
C LEU A 117 3.63 -8.99 9.27
N THR A 118 4.46 -8.91 8.23
CA THR A 118 5.89 -8.60 8.35
C THR A 118 6.23 -7.45 7.41
N ASP A 119 7.12 -6.59 7.88
CA ASP A 119 7.71 -5.52 7.08
C ASP A 119 8.79 -6.07 6.16
N ILE A 120 8.73 -5.70 4.88
CA ILE A 120 9.67 -6.16 3.86
C ILE A 120 10.11 -5.00 2.99
N ASP A 121 11.30 -5.12 2.42
CA ASP A 121 11.81 -4.13 1.48
C ASP A 121 10.92 -4.09 0.22
N CYS A 122 10.61 -2.88 -0.25
CA CYS A 122 9.90 -2.71 -1.51
C CYS A 122 10.80 -3.15 -2.67
N PRO A 123 10.30 -3.98 -3.61
CA PRO A 123 11.05 -4.30 -4.82
C PRO A 123 11.40 -3.03 -5.59
N GLU A 124 12.53 -3.03 -6.32
CA GLU A 124 13.01 -1.85 -7.06
C GLU A 124 11.97 -1.31 -8.06
N GLU A 125 11.18 -2.20 -8.69
CA GLU A 125 10.08 -1.86 -9.59
C GLU A 125 8.93 -1.09 -8.93
N PHE A 126 8.85 -1.13 -7.59
CA PHE A 126 7.92 -0.33 -6.79
C PHE A 126 8.64 0.77 -5.99
N SER A 127 9.96 0.93 -6.15
CA SER A 127 10.66 2.03 -5.51
C SER A 127 10.33 3.33 -6.24
N TRP A 128 9.87 4.34 -5.50
CA TRP A 128 9.72 5.70 -6.03
C TRP A 128 11.07 6.42 -6.11
N ALA A 129 12.18 5.67 -6.17
CA ALA A 129 13.53 6.22 -6.23
C ALA A 129 13.67 7.23 -7.39
N ASP A 130 12.87 7.08 -8.45
CA ASP A 130 12.85 7.98 -9.60
C ASP A 130 11.88 9.17 -9.48
N VAL A 131 10.99 9.21 -8.48
CA VAL A 131 10.03 10.32 -8.34
C VAL A 131 10.62 11.47 -7.53
N ASP A 132 11.62 11.22 -6.68
CA ASP A 132 12.30 12.26 -5.92
C ASP A 132 13.33 13.05 -6.76
N GLU A 133 13.89 12.47 -7.84
CA GLU A 133 14.79 13.20 -8.77
C GLU A 133 14.03 14.04 -9.81
N ASP A 134 12.82 13.63 -10.22
CA ASP A 134 11.95 14.39 -11.14
C ASP A 134 10.89 15.26 -10.41
N LEU A 135 10.83 15.22 -9.07
CA LEU A 135 10.15 16.23 -8.24
C LEU A 135 10.95 17.54 -8.09
N GLY A 136 11.86 17.83 -9.01
CA GLY A 136 12.07 19.23 -9.42
C GLY A 136 10.69 19.85 -9.68
N PRO A 137 10.42 21.10 -9.24
CA PRO A 137 9.06 21.61 -9.01
C PRO A 137 8.15 21.23 -10.16
N TRP A 138 7.23 20.28 -9.92
CA TRP A 138 6.31 19.80 -10.95
C TRP A 138 5.62 21.01 -11.53
N ARG A 139 5.96 21.30 -12.78
CA ARG A 139 5.54 22.53 -13.44
C ARG A 139 4.03 22.54 -13.48
N SER A 140 3.48 23.44 -12.68
CA SER A 140 2.13 23.95 -12.79
C SER A 140 1.74 24.13 -14.26
N GLY A 141 0.64 23.50 -14.65
CA GLY A 141 -0.17 23.95 -15.77
C GLY A 141 0.25 23.40 -17.13
N SER A 142 -0.44 22.35 -17.55
CA SER A 142 -0.94 22.30 -18.92
C SER A 142 -2.36 21.73 -18.89
N ASP A 143 -3.22 22.48 -18.21
CA ASP A 143 -4.66 22.42 -18.46
C ASP A 143 -4.90 23.04 -19.85
N PRO A 144 -5.34 22.29 -20.88
CA PRO A 144 -5.38 22.80 -22.25
C PRO A 144 -6.60 23.69 -22.55
N HIS A 145 -7.31 24.23 -21.55
CA HIS A 145 -8.55 25.00 -21.79
C HIS A 145 -8.59 26.35 -21.04
N VAL A 146 -7.80 27.32 -21.49
CA VAL A 146 -8.07 28.74 -21.22
C VAL A 146 -8.14 29.51 -22.54
N PRO A 147 -9.31 30.04 -22.96
CA PRO A 147 -9.41 30.85 -24.15
C PRO A 147 -8.70 32.18 -23.94
N GLN A 148 -7.73 32.50 -24.80
CA GLN A 148 -7.05 33.78 -24.80
C GLN A 148 -8.06 34.89 -25.17
N ARG A 149 -8.21 35.88 -24.28
CA ARG A 149 -8.79 37.17 -24.66
C ARG A 149 -7.68 38.00 -25.32
N THR A 150 -7.84 38.27 -26.61
CA THR A 150 -7.06 39.23 -27.40
C THR A 150 -7.48 40.68 -27.06
N PRO A 151 -6.60 41.68 -27.31
CA PRO A 151 -6.61 42.99 -26.68
C PRO A 151 -7.72 43.94 -27.16
#